data_AF-A0A814XYV7-F1
#
_entry.id   AF-A0A814XYV7-F1
#
_cell.length_a   1.000
_cell.length_b   1.000
_cell.length_c   1.000
_cell.angle_alpha   90.00
_cell.angle_beta   90.00
_cell.angle_gamma   90.00
#
_symmetry.space_group_name_H-M   'P 1'
#
loop_
_entity.id
_entity.type
_entity.pdbx_description
1 polymer ?
#
loop_
_entity_poly.entity_id
_entity_poly.type
_entity_poly.pdbx_seq_one_letter_code
_entity_poly.pdbx_strand_id
1 'polypeptide(L)'
;MLKLLSFITVFILLLLSSADAKLKTNELSTSEVQDWAEITTARLVACYYDNSTGLFTNELKWQSGSTLETLANFISLADSPQRYIFSETFKKTDPFIGGNCFDDYLWWALAWIQIYKVDPHIEYLQRAALIHDFVSDRAWTTTTCNGGLQVCPTNTYKNAITNELFLLSSMRLHPYTKLLEKPPTYYLEWALKEWKWFEKSGMINSEYLINEGLRSCVNDNRTTWTHNQGVILSGLALLYSATHNSTLIDIAQKIADAAIRHLTYPNGILKEACEPKCDTNHRSFKGIFARHLGYLIPYLTDAAHIQKYTLFLRLNSVSSWTTSRCEMDGLFNIFWDSQLPDACDAPRDTATTSSVLDLFIPTAKTSQTIKKQQNGCEDLCRQTADEDKGAVAYDYQISCTGYGFCRIRTLSSESHTPPGFEYQDDVARRVTTTNKVTIASCYVKII
;
A
#
# COMPACT_ATOMS: atom_id res chain seq x y z
N MET A 1 30.21 4.84 -49.58
CA MET A 1 28.86 5.13 -49.02
C MET A 1 28.20 3.93 -48.34
N LEU A 2 28.44 2.67 -48.76
CA LEU A 2 27.83 1.49 -48.12
C LEU A 2 28.39 1.08 -46.73
N LYS A 3 29.60 1.50 -46.34
CA LYS A 3 30.18 1.16 -45.02
C LYS A 3 29.73 2.08 -43.86
N LEU A 4 29.14 3.23 -44.16
CA LEU A 4 28.65 4.17 -43.15
C LEU A 4 27.24 3.82 -42.64
N LEU A 5 26.43 3.15 -43.47
CA LEU A 5 25.10 2.67 -43.06
C LEU A 5 25.18 1.53 -42.03
N SER A 6 26.14 0.60 -42.15
CA SER A 6 26.25 -0.53 -41.20
C SER A 6 26.63 -0.10 -39.78
N PHE A 7 27.36 1.01 -39.61
CA PHE A 7 27.69 1.53 -38.27
C PHE A 7 26.51 2.23 -37.60
N ILE A 8 25.64 2.88 -38.39
CA ILE A 8 24.42 3.54 -37.87
C ILE A 8 23.39 2.47 -37.46
N THR A 9 23.27 1.36 -38.19
CA THR A 9 22.36 0.27 -37.82
C THR A 9 22.80 -0.45 -36.53
N VAL A 10 24.10 -0.66 -36.32
CA VAL A 10 24.63 -1.29 -35.09
C VAL A 10 24.51 -0.36 -33.87
N PHE A 11 24.66 0.96 -34.05
CA PHE A 11 24.45 1.91 -32.95
C PHE A 11 22.97 2.08 -32.59
N ILE A 12 22.06 1.99 -33.56
CA ILE A 12 20.61 1.96 -33.31
C ILE A 12 20.19 0.64 -32.63
N LEU A 13 20.79 -0.50 -32.99
CA LEU A 13 20.56 -1.78 -32.29
C LEU A 13 21.11 -1.80 -30.85
N LEU A 14 22.25 -1.14 -30.59
CA LEU A 14 22.78 -0.96 -29.23
C LEU A 14 21.94 0.03 -28.41
N LEU A 15 21.41 1.11 -29.01
CA LEU A 15 20.48 2.01 -28.33
C LEU A 15 19.10 1.36 -28.08
N LEU A 16 18.65 0.46 -28.96
CA LEU A 16 17.43 -0.33 -28.75
C LEU A 16 17.59 -1.38 -27.63
N SER A 17 18.79 -1.94 -27.43
CA SER A 17 19.06 -2.82 -26.28
C SER A 17 19.05 -2.11 -24.92
N SER A 18 19.13 -0.78 -24.90
CA SER A 18 18.95 0.03 -23.67
C SER A 18 17.50 0.47 -23.43
N ALA A 19 16.65 0.38 -24.46
CA ALA A 19 15.21 0.61 -24.34
C ALA A 19 14.46 -0.64 -23.85
N ASP A 20 15.03 -1.83 -24.00
CA ASP A 20 14.52 -3.10 -23.46
C ASP A 20 14.67 -3.27 -21.93
N ALA A 21 15.25 -2.27 -21.24
CA ALA A 21 15.11 -2.14 -19.79
C ALA A 21 13.71 -1.67 -19.38
N LYS A 22 12.91 -1.11 -20.31
CA LYS A 22 11.47 -0.90 -20.12
C LYS A 22 10.75 -2.18 -20.54
N LEU A 23 10.07 -2.82 -19.57
CA LEU A 23 9.22 -4.03 -19.68
C LEU A 23 9.85 -5.41 -19.38
N LYS A 24 10.88 -5.49 -18.52
CA LYS A 24 11.02 -6.66 -17.61
C LYS A 24 10.06 -6.61 -16.40
N THR A 25 9.08 -5.71 -16.43
CA THR A 25 8.01 -5.63 -15.42
C THR A 25 6.89 -6.66 -15.65
N ASN A 26 6.99 -7.55 -16.65
CA ASN A 26 5.92 -8.50 -16.96
C ASN A 26 6.05 -9.86 -16.26
N GLU A 27 7.19 -10.21 -15.66
CA GLU A 27 7.44 -11.58 -15.17
C GLU A 27 7.63 -11.74 -13.66
N LEU A 28 7.53 -10.67 -12.86
CA LEU A 28 7.53 -10.86 -11.41
C LEU A 28 6.32 -11.67 -10.96
N SER A 29 6.61 -12.90 -10.57
CA SER A 29 5.60 -13.81 -10.04
C SER A 29 5.22 -13.36 -8.63
N THR A 30 3.97 -13.59 -8.25
CA THR A 30 3.49 -13.32 -6.89
C THR A 30 4.33 -14.01 -5.81
N SER A 31 4.85 -15.20 -6.10
CA SER A 31 5.76 -15.95 -5.21
C SER A 31 7.07 -15.20 -4.99
N GLU A 32 7.62 -14.55 -6.02
CA GLU A 32 8.93 -13.89 -5.93
C GLU A 32 8.92 -12.69 -4.96
N VAL A 33 7.90 -11.83 -5.01
CA VAL A 33 7.81 -10.69 -4.07
C VAL A 33 7.53 -11.14 -2.65
N GLN A 34 6.79 -12.24 -2.49
CA GLN A 34 6.56 -12.83 -1.17
C GLN A 34 7.87 -13.38 -0.59
N ASP A 35 8.70 -14.05 -1.39
CA ASP A 35 10.03 -14.51 -0.98
C ASP A 35 10.93 -13.32 -0.58
N TRP A 36 10.86 -12.21 -1.31
CA TRP A 36 11.58 -10.98 -0.94
C TRP A 36 11.14 -10.44 0.42
N ALA A 37 9.84 -10.44 0.71
CA ALA A 37 9.31 -10.02 1.99
C ALA A 37 9.75 -10.96 3.14
N GLU A 38 9.80 -12.27 2.89
CA GLU A 38 10.25 -13.26 3.88
C GLU A 38 11.74 -13.10 4.22
N ILE A 39 12.60 -12.99 3.19
CA ILE A 39 14.04 -12.76 3.36
C ILE A 39 14.28 -11.43 4.11
N THR A 40 13.56 -10.38 3.72
CA THR A 40 13.68 -9.06 4.34
C THR A 40 13.24 -9.10 5.81
N THR A 41 12.15 -9.80 6.13
CA THR A 41 11.68 -10.00 7.50
C THR A 41 12.72 -10.72 8.35
N ALA A 42 13.28 -11.82 7.85
CA ALA A 42 14.29 -12.58 8.57
C ALA A 42 15.54 -11.72 8.88
N ARG A 43 16.00 -10.92 7.90
CA ARG A 43 17.14 -10.00 8.05
C ARG A 43 16.85 -8.87 9.03
N LEU A 44 15.70 -8.21 8.87
CA LEU A 44 15.26 -7.12 9.74
C LEU A 44 15.28 -7.54 11.21
N VAL A 45 14.68 -8.69 11.52
CA VAL A 45 14.66 -9.23 12.89
C VAL A 45 16.06 -9.63 13.35
N ALA A 46 16.78 -10.42 12.56
CA ALA A 46 18.08 -10.97 12.97
C ALA A 46 19.14 -9.88 13.20
N CYS A 47 19.09 -8.79 12.44
CA CYS A 47 20.08 -7.71 12.53
C CYS A 47 19.72 -6.65 13.56
N TYR A 48 18.43 -6.37 13.77
CA TYR A 48 18.04 -5.16 14.48
C TYR A 48 17.15 -5.35 15.71
N TYR A 49 16.46 -6.47 15.86
CA TYR A 49 15.59 -6.68 17.02
C TYR A 49 16.42 -6.99 18.27
N ASP A 50 16.32 -6.14 19.28
CA ASP A 50 16.99 -6.32 20.56
C ASP A 50 16.06 -7.02 21.56
N ASN A 51 16.34 -8.30 21.79
CA ASN A 51 15.59 -9.11 22.75
C ASN A 51 15.64 -8.58 24.19
N SER A 52 16.63 -7.76 24.58
CA SER A 52 16.72 -7.24 25.94
C SER A 52 15.74 -6.09 26.19
N THR A 53 15.46 -5.28 25.17
CA THR A 53 14.57 -4.11 25.25
C THR A 53 13.19 -4.37 24.64
N GLY A 54 13.07 -5.36 23.75
CA GLY A 54 11.86 -5.58 22.95
C GLY A 54 11.64 -4.52 21.88
N LEU A 55 12.70 -3.79 21.49
CA LEU A 55 12.67 -2.74 20.48
C LEU A 55 13.63 -3.09 19.34
N PHE A 56 13.51 -2.39 18.21
CA PHE A 56 14.55 -2.45 17.19
C PHE A 56 15.59 -1.35 17.43
N THR A 57 16.83 -1.67 17.12
CA THR A 57 18.00 -0.79 17.24
C THR A 57 18.14 0.11 16.01
N ASN A 58 18.96 1.16 16.08
CA ASN A 58 19.21 2.06 14.92
C ASN A 58 17.97 2.77 14.36
N GLU A 59 16.92 2.92 15.17
CA GLU A 59 15.73 3.71 14.88
C GLU A 59 15.20 4.39 16.16
N LEU A 60 14.20 5.26 15.99
CA LEU A 60 13.49 5.92 17.08
C LEU A 60 12.42 4.99 17.67
N LYS A 61 12.04 5.22 18.93
CA LYS A 61 11.07 4.36 19.62
C LYS A 61 9.70 4.28 18.94
N TRP A 62 9.23 5.36 18.31
CA TRP A 62 7.99 5.33 17.54
C TRP A 62 8.10 4.45 16.29
N GLN A 63 9.29 4.42 15.66
CA GLN A 63 9.55 3.60 14.48
C GLN A 63 9.46 2.11 14.82
N SER A 64 9.83 1.71 16.04
CA SER A 64 9.62 0.32 16.49
C SER A 64 8.16 -0.09 16.50
N GLY A 65 7.25 0.84 16.84
CA GLY A 65 5.82 0.62 16.67
C GLY A 65 5.45 0.40 15.20
N SER A 66 5.88 1.29 14.31
CA SER A 66 5.60 1.15 12.87
C SER A 66 6.20 -0.13 12.26
N THR A 67 7.43 -0.49 12.63
CA THR A 67 8.12 -1.71 12.21
C THR A 67 7.40 -2.96 12.72
N LEU A 68 6.85 -2.92 13.94
CA LEU A 68 6.04 -4.01 14.48
C LEU A 68 4.71 -4.18 13.72
N GLU A 69 4.08 -3.07 13.30
CA GLU A 69 2.93 -3.12 12.39
C GLU A 69 3.32 -3.78 11.05
N THR A 70 4.47 -3.42 10.48
CA THR A 70 5.01 -4.02 9.26
C THR A 70 5.19 -5.54 9.40
N LEU A 71 5.74 -6.01 10.52
CA LEU A 71 5.87 -7.45 10.79
C LEU A 71 4.51 -8.14 10.92
N ALA A 72 3.54 -7.53 11.61
CA ALA A 72 2.19 -8.07 11.68
C ALA A 72 1.50 -8.11 10.31
N ASN A 73 1.79 -7.16 9.44
CA ASN A 73 1.34 -7.18 8.05
C ASN A 73 1.98 -8.31 7.24
N PHE A 74 3.28 -8.57 7.41
CA PHE A 74 3.93 -9.71 6.79
C PHE A 74 3.33 -11.04 7.28
N ILE A 75 3.09 -11.18 8.59
CA ILE A 75 2.49 -12.40 9.16
C ILE A 75 1.06 -12.64 8.65
N SER A 76 0.34 -11.58 8.28
CA SER A 76 -0.96 -11.73 7.60
C SER A 76 -0.86 -12.26 6.16
N LEU A 77 0.33 -12.24 5.55
CA LEU A 77 0.61 -12.76 4.21
C LEU A 77 1.17 -14.19 4.27
N ALA A 78 2.10 -14.46 5.17
CA ALA A 78 2.76 -15.75 5.34
C ALA A 78 3.03 -16.04 6.81
N ASP A 79 2.80 -17.28 7.26
CA ASP A 79 3.19 -17.66 8.62
C ASP A 79 4.71 -17.59 8.80
N SER A 80 5.16 -17.24 9.99
CA SER A 80 6.55 -16.90 10.24
C SER A 80 6.96 -17.16 11.69
N PRO A 81 8.15 -17.76 11.93
CA PRO A 81 8.64 -18.00 13.27
C PRO A 81 8.94 -16.70 14.02
N GLN A 82 9.10 -15.56 13.34
CA GLN A 82 9.34 -14.25 13.95
C GLN A 82 8.13 -13.73 14.77
N ARG A 83 6.97 -14.41 14.74
CA ARG A 83 5.78 -14.05 15.52
C ARG A 83 6.05 -13.89 17.02
N TYR A 84 7.02 -14.60 17.59
CA TYR A 84 7.35 -14.52 19.02
C TYR A 84 7.64 -13.08 19.50
N ILE A 85 8.12 -12.22 18.60
CA ILE A 85 8.47 -10.82 18.85
C ILE A 85 7.29 -10.04 19.41
N PHE A 86 6.05 -10.33 19.02
CA PHE A 86 4.87 -9.61 19.52
C PHE A 86 4.73 -9.76 21.04
N SER A 87 4.78 -11.00 21.52
CA SER A 87 4.70 -11.29 22.95
C SER A 87 5.92 -10.76 23.71
N GLU A 88 7.11 -10.82 23.12
CA GLU A 88 8.34 -10.35 23.76
C GLU A 88 8.39 -8.82 23.87
N THR A 89 7.98 -8.11 22.81
CA THR A 89 7.85 -6.66 22.80
C THR A 89 6.82 -6.21 23.82
N PHE A 90 5.66 -6.88 23.88
CA PHE A 90 4.58 -6.50 24.79
C PHE A 90 4.97 -6.59 26.27
N LYS A 91 5.74 -7.62 26.65
CA LYS A 91 6.24 -7.81 28.03
C LYS A 91 7.27 -6.75 28.45
N LYS A 92 8.05 -6.23 27.49
CA LYS A 92 9.19 -5.34 27.76
C LYS A 92 8.89 -3.85 27.59
N THR A 93 7.77 -3.54 26.94
CA THR A 93 7.35 -2.15 26.66
C THR A 93 6.13 -1.78 27.48
N ASP A 94 6.10 -0.53 27.96
CA ASP A 94 4.90 0.08 28.52
C ASP A 94 4.00 0.68 27.39
N PRO A 95 2.74 1.04 27.67
CA PRO A 95 1.84 1.58 26.65
C PRO A 95 2.27 2.88 25.98
N PHE A 96 3.15 3.68 26.60
CA PHE A 96 3.59 4.99 26.12
C PHE A 96 5.09 5.00 25.77
N ILE A 97 5.64 3.84 25.41
CA ILE A 97 7.05 3.67 25.07
C ILE A 97 7.52 4.52 23.88
N GLY A 98 6.60 4.93 23.00
CA GLY A 98 6.91 5.56 21.70
C GLY A 98 7.68 6.88 21.79
N GLY A 99 7.60 7.60 22.91
CA GLY A 99 8.21 8.91 23.06
C GLY A 99 7.41 9.81 23.99
N ASN A 100 7.38 11.11 23.68
CA ASN A 100 6.68 12.12 24.50
C ASN A 100 5.57 12.84 23.72
N CYS A 101 5.32 12.44 22.48
CA CYS A 101 4.33 13.04 21.60
C CYS A 101 3.22 12.05 21.25
N PHE A 102 2.06 12.57 20.86
CA PHE A 102 0.85 11.78 20.71
C PHE A 102 0.85 10.94 19.44
N ASP A 103 1.47 11.41 18.35
CA ASP A 103 1.77 10.60 17.17
C ASP A 103 2.64 9.39 17.51
N ASP A 104 3.69 9.57 18.31
CA ASP A 104 4.56 8.47 18.75
C ASP A 104 3.74 7.33 19.39
N TYR A 105 2.76 7.66 20.22
CA TYR A 105 1.89 6.67 20.85
C TYR A 105 0.94 6.02 19.84
N LEU A 106 0.38 6.80 18.91
CA LEU A 106 -0.58 6.28 17.94
C LEU A 106 0.05 5.29 16.96
N TRP A 107 1.34 5.43 16.62
CA TRP A 107 2.07 4.40 15.86
C TRP A 107 2.04 3.04 16.57
N TRP A 108 2.22 3.03 17.90
CA TRP A 108 2.11 1.82 18.70
C TRP A 108 0.67 1.31 18.78
N ALA A 109 -0.33 2.18 18.86
CA ALA A 109 -1.73 1.77 18.82
C ALA A 109 -2.07 1.03 17.53
N LEU A 110 -1.63 1.55 16.37
CA LEU A 110 -1.83 0.90 15.08
C LEU A 110 -1.15 -0.48 15.01
N ALA A 111 0.06 -0.60 15.55
CA ALA A 111 0.78 -1.87 15.63
C ALA A 111 0.01 -2.90 16.45
N TRP A 112 -0.42 -2.56 17.67
CA TRP A 112 -1.14 -3.47 18.54
C TRP A 112 -2.49 -3.93 17.95
N ILE A 113 -3.20 -3.06 17.23
CA ILE A 113 -4.43 -3.46 16.52
C ILE A 113 -4.12 -4.46 15.40
N GLN A 114 -3.06 -4.20 14.62
CA GLN A 114 -2.70 -5.08 13.52
C GLN A 114 -2.15 -6.43 14.02
N ILE A 115 -1.42 -6.44 15.13
CA ILE A 115 -0.93 -7.66 15.80
C ILE A 115 -2.11 -8.51 16.29
N TYR A 116 -3.11 -7.91 16.94
CA TYR A 116 -4.29 -8.63 17.40
C TYR A 116 -4.99 -9.41 16.27
N LYS A 117 -4.93 -8.91 15.02
CA LYS A 117 -5.53 -9.59 13.86
C LYS A 117 -4.80 -10.87 13.45
N VAL A 118 -3.52 -11.01 13.81
CA VAL A 118 -2.68 -12.17 13.45
C VAL A 118 -2.24 -13.01 14.65
N ASP A 119 -2.36 -12.47 15.85
CA ASP A 119 -2.04 -13.09 17.14
C ASP A 119 -3.06 -12.61 18.19
N PRO A 120 -4.25 -13.24 18.30
CA PRO A 120 -5.44 -12.65 18.91
C PRO A 120 -5.47 -12.70 20.44
N HIS A 121 -4.45 -12.11 21.08
CA HIS A 121 -4.42 -11.84 22.52
C HIS A 121 -5.11 -10.48 22.80
N ILE A 122 -6.17 -10.51 23.62
CA ILE A 122 -7.03 -9.34 23.88
C ILE A 122 -6.25 -8.17 24.49
N GLU A 123 -5.17 -8.45 25.19
CA GLU A 123 -4.29 -7.49 25.84
C GLU A 123 -3.63 -6.52 24.84
N TYR A 124 -3.35 -6.97 23.61
CA TYR A 124 -2.85 -6.10 22.54
C TYR A 124 -3.92 -5.07 22.16
N LEU A 125 -5.15 -5.54 21.92
CA LEU A 125 -6.26 -4.67 21.54
C LEU A 125 -6.64 -3.70 22.67
N GLN A 126 -6.61 -4.15 23.93
CA GLN A 126 -6.82 -3.30 25.11
C GLN A 126 -5.73 -2.23 25.23
N ARG A 127 -4.46 -2.57 24.99
CA ARG A 127 -3.36 -1.58 24.99
C ARG A 127 -3.54 -0.54 23.88
N ALA A 128 -3.96 -0.94 22.69
CA ALA A 128 -4.27 0.00 21.61
C ALA A 128 -5.42 0.96 21.98
N ALA A 129 -6.50 0.43 22.56
CA ALA A 129 -7.64 1.21 23.02
C ALA A 129 -7.24 2.20 24.12
N LEU A 130 -6.43 1.77 25.09
CA LEU A 130 -5.89 2.63 26.14
C LEU A 130 -5.13 3.82 25.55
N ILE A 131 -4.25 3.57 24.57
CA ILE A 131 -3.48 4.62 23.91
C ILE A 131 -4.42 5.59 23.18
N HIS A 132 -5.34 5.07 22.36
CA HIS A 132 -6.30 5.89 21.61
C HIS A 132 -7.13 6.79 22.53
N ASP A 133 -7.72 6.20 23.58
CA ASP A 133 -8.52 6.92 24.56
C ASP A 133 -7.71 8.01 25.25
N PHE A 134 -6.47 7.70 25.67
CA PHE A 134 -5.56 8.68 26.26
C PHE A 134 -5.27 9.85 25.33
N VAL A 135 -4.99 9.59 24.05
CA VAL A 135 -4.77 10.66 23.06
C VAL A 135 -6.04 11.48 22.86
N SER A 136 -7.21 10.85 22.77
CA SER A 136 -8.49 11.54 22.61
C SER A 136 -8.77 12.53 23.77
N ASP A 137 -8.43 12.13 25.00
CA ASP A 137 -8.61 12.94 26.22
C ASP A 137 -7.59 14.08 26.34
N ARG A 138 -6.34 13.83 25.93
CA ARG A 138 -5.22 14.74 26.22
C ARG A 138 -4.80 15.64 25.06
N ALA A 139 -5.07 15.25 23.82
CA ALA A 139 -4.62 15.98 22.65
C ALA A 139 -5.74 16.73 21.92
N TRP A 140 -6.99 16.25 21.97
CA TRP A 140 -8.08 16.90 21.24
C TRP A 140 -8.50 18.17 21.97
N THR A 141 -8.30 19.33 21.33
CA THR A 141 -8.69 20.63 21.92
C THR A 141 -9.43 21.51 20.94
N THR A 142 -10.49 22.16 21.44
CA THR A 142 -11.27 23.17 20.71
C THR A 142 -10.83 24.60 21.02
N THR A 143 -9.95 24.82 22.01
CA THR A 143 -9.47 26.17 22.37
C THR A 143 -8.56 26.77 21.31
N THR A 144 -7.93 25.92 20.49
CA THR A 144 -7.16 26.30 19.31
C THR A 144 -7.71 25.57 18.09
N CYS A 145 -7.85 26.29 16.98
CA CYS A 145 -8.22 25.76 15.67
C CYS A 145 -9.56 25.00 15.63
N ASN A 146 -10.47 25.30 16.57
CA ASN A 146 -11.83 24.74 16.66
C ASN A 146 -11.91 23.19 16.68
N GLY A 147 -10.83 22.51 17.10
CA GLY A 147 -10.72 21.05 17.07
C GLY A 147 -9.35 20.60 16.58
N GLY A 148 -9.15 19.29 16.46
CA GLY A 148 -7.89 18.68 16.07
C GLY A 148 -6.96 18.44 17.26
N LEU A 149 -6.03 17.52 17.05
CA LEU A 149 -5.05 17.06 18.02
C LEU A 149 -3.81 17.95 17.97
N GLN A 150 -3.35 18.38 19.14
CA GLN A 150 -1.99 18.88 19.29
C GLN A 150 -0.97 17.73 19.23
N VAL A 151 0.24 18.00 18.77
CA VAL A 151 1.27 16.98 18.53
C VAL A 151 1.86 16.42 19.83
N CYS A 152 2.08 17.25 20.85
CA CYS A 152 2.65 16.81 22.14
C CYS A 152 1.98 17.55 23.32
N PRO A 153 2.05 17.03 24.56
CA PRO A 153 1.46 17.69 25.73
C PRO A 153 1.92 19.13 25.95
N THR A 154 3.17 19.44 25.59
CA THR A 154 3.79 20.77 25.75
C THR A 154 3.87 21.54 24.43
N ASN A 155 3.38 20.99 23.32
CA ASN A 155 3.45 21.60 22.00
C ASN A 155 2.06 21.58 21.34
N THR A 156 1.42 22.75 21.31
CA THR A 156 0.06 22.95 20.78
C THR A 156 -0.01 22.95 19.24
N TYR A 157 1.12 22.76 18.55
CA TYR A 157 1.17 22.59 17.10
C TYR A 157 0.29 21.42 16.66
N LYS A 158 -0.49 21.62 15.58
CA LYS A 158 -1.35 20.57 15.01
C LYS A 158 -0.75 20.12 13.69
N ASN A 159 -0.08 18.98 13.69
CA ASN A 159 0.47 18.38 12.49
C ASN A 159 -0.53 17.42 11.85
N ALA A 160 -0.33 17.13 10.57
CA ALA A 160 -1.17 16.20 9.84
C ALA A 160 -1.09 14.79 10.44
N ILE A 161 0.13 14.28 10.68
CA ILE A 161 0.33 12.89 11.07
C ILE A 161 -0.35 12.49 12.39
N THR A 162 -0.33 13.31 13.45
CA THR A 162 -1.04 12.96 14.69
C THR A 162 -2.55 12.79 14.44
N ASN A 163 -3.13 13.66 13.61
CA ASN A 163 -4.55 13.64 13.29
C ASN A 163 -4.92 12.46 12.36
N GLU A 164 -4.09 12.16 11.38
CA GLU A 164 -4.29 11.01 10.48
C GLU A 164 -4.19 9.66 11.20
N LEU A 165 -3.20 9.51 12.08
CA LEU A 165 -3.04 8.31 12.91
C LEU A 165 -4.23 8.11 13.85
N PHE A 166 -4.76 9.20 14.40
CA PHE A 166 -5.94 9.15 15.27
C PHE A 166 -7.20 8.77 14.51
N LEU A 167 -7.41 9.34 13.32
CA LEU A 167 -8.49 8.92 12.42
C LEU A 167 -8.39 7.42 12.12
N LEU A 168 -7.21 6.96 11.74
CA LEU A 168 -6.99 5.57 11.35
C LEU A 168 -7.17 4.61 12.53
N SER A 169 -6.60 4.92 13.70
CA SER A 169 -6.74 4.09 14.90
C SER A 169 -8.19 4.03 15.37
N SER A 170 -8.93 5.15 15.31
CA SER A 170 -10.38 5.18 15.56
C SER A 170 -11.11 4.18 14.64
N MET A 171 -10.87 4.25 13.34
CA MET A 171 -11.53 3.36 12.39
C MET A 171 -11.11 1.89 12.54
N ARG A 172 -9.85 1.62 12.91
CA ARG A 172 -9.36 0.25 13.14
C ARG A 172 -9.87 -0.36 14.46
N LEU A 173 -10.17 0.46 15.47
CA LEU A 173 -10.77 0.02 16.74
C LEU A 173 -12.30 -0.16 16.66
N HIS A 174 -12.96 0.56 15.74
CA HIS A 174 -14.44 0.54 15.62
C HIS A 174 -15.07 -0.87 15.56
N PRO A 175 -14.55 -1.84 14.78
CA PRO A 175 -15.10 -3.20 14.75
C PRO A 175 -15.03 -3.94 16.09
N TYR A 176 -14.24 -3.46 17.05
CA TYR A 176 -13.94 -4.13 18.30
C TYR A 176 -14.58 -3.46 19.52
N THR A 177 -15.48 -2.49 19.34
CA THR A 177 -16.17 -1.78 20.43
C THR A 177 -16.78 -2.71 21.47
N LYS A 178 -17.44 -3.80 21.04
CA LYS A 178 -18.02 -4.80 21.94
C LYS A 178 -16.96 -5.51 22.80
N LEU A 179 -15.82 -5.88 22.21
CA LEU A 179 -14.73 -6.56 22.95
C LEU A 179 -14.03 -5.61 23.93
N LEU A 180 -14.08 -4.31 23.63
CA LEU A 180 -13.47 -3.23 24.41
C LEU A 180 -14.46 -2.56 25.38
N GLU A 181 -15.67 -3.10 25.51
CA GLU A 181 -16.72 -2.58 26.40
C GLU A 181 -17.05 -1.10 26.13
N LYS A 182 -16.96 -0.67 24.87
CA LYS A 182 -17.32 0.67 24.40
C LYS A 182 -18.70 0.69 23.75
N PRO A 183 -19.39 1.85 23.76
CA PRO A 183 -20.59 2.03 22.93
C PRO A 183 -20.32 1.67 21.46
N PRO A 184 -21.29 1.09 20.72
CA PRO A 184 -21.07 0.62 19.35
C PRO A 184 -20.52 1.68 18.38
N THR A 185 -20.88 2.94 18.58
CA THR A 185 -20.48 4.07 17.73
C THR A 185 -19.25 4.83 18.23
N TYR A 186 -18.71 4.49 19.41
CA TYR A 186 -17.70 5.30 20.11
C TYR A 186 -16.52 5.73 19.22
N TYR A 187 -15.84 4.77 18.60
CA TYR A 187 -14.69 5.09 17.74
C TYR A 187 -15.11 5.65 16.37
N LEU A 188 -16.28 5.28 15.84
CA LEU A 188 -16.78 5.84 14.58
C LEU A 188 -17.11 7.34 14.73
N GLU A 189 -17.68 7.74 15.87
CA GLU A 189 -17.95 9.15 16.18
C GLU A 189 -16.65 9.97 16.27
N TRP A 190 -15.60 9.41 16.88
CA TRP A 190 -14.27 10.03 16.86
C TRP A 190 -13.71 10.17 15.46
N ALA A 191 -13.78 9.13 14.63
CA ALA A 191 -13.31 9.17 13.25
C ALA A 191 -14.07 10.22 12.41
N LEU A 192 -15.39 10.28 12.53
CA LEU A 192 -16.22 11.28 11.84
C LEU A 192 -15.89 12.70 12.30
N LYS A 193 -15.67 12.89 13.60
CA LYS A 193 -15.31 14.19 14.19
C LYS A 193 -13.92 14.65 13.73
N GLU A 194 -12.94 13.75 13.74
CA GLU A 194 -11.58 13.98 13.26
C GLU A 194 -11.60 14.34 11.77
N TRP A 195 -12.18 13.48 10.92
CA TRP A 195 -12.21 13.73 9.48
C TRP A 195 -12.89 15.05 9.12
N LYS A 196 -14.03 15.36 9.75
CA LYS A 196 -14.74 16.63 9.54
C LYS A 196 -13.88 17.86 9.88
N TRP A 197 -13.01 17.74 10.88
CA TRP A 197 -12.06 18.80 11.23
C TRP A 197 -10.89 18.83 10.24
N PHE A 198 -10.28 17.69 9.96
CA PHE A 198 -9.11 17.56 9.08
C PHE A 198 -9.41 18.09 7.67
N GLU A 199 -10.55 17.71 7.09
CA GLU A 199 -11.01 18.17 5.77
C GLU A 199 -11.12 19.71 5.71
N LYS A 200 -11.49 20.35 6.82
CA LYS A 200 -11.66 21.81 6.93
C LYS A 200 -10.43 22.56 7.42
N SER A 201 -9.40 21.85 7.87
CA SER A 201 -8.18 22.43 8.43
C SER A 201 -7.38 23.27 7.42
N GLY A 202 -7.54 22.95 6.14
CA GLY A 202 -6.74 23.50 5.04
C GLY A 202 -5.42 22.78 4.79
N MET A 203 -5.08 21.72 5.54
CA MET A 203 -3.82 20.96 5.35
C MET A 203 -3.74 20.23 4.01
N ILE A 204 -4.88 19.82 3.43
CA ILE A 204 -4.96 19.36 2.03
C ILE A 204 -4.91 20.60 1.13
N ASN A 205 -3.81 20.79 0.42
CA ASN A 205 -3.61 21.95 -0.44
C ASN A 205 -4.28 21.81 -1.82
N SER A 206 -4.11 22.83 -2.66
CA SER A 206 -4.72 22.89 -3.99
C SER A 206 -4.25 21.81 -4.97
N GLU A 207 -3.10 21.17 -4.70
CA GLU A 207 -2.57 20.05 -5.48
C GLU A 207 -3.04 18.69 -4.94
N TYR A 208 -3.89 18.67 -3.90
CA TYR A 208 -4.27 17.47 -3.13
C TYR A 208 -3.10 16.80 -2.39
N LEU A 209 -2.04 17.54 -2.10
CA LEU A 209 -1.00 17.11 -1.17
C LEU A 209 -1.28 17.64 0.24
N ILE A 210 -0.89 16.88 1.24
CA ILE A 210 -1.04 17.22 2.66
C ILE A 210 0.26 17.83 3.16
N ASN A 211 0.19 19.09 3.58
CA ASN A 211 1.29 19.79 4.21
C ASN A 211 1.45 19.35 5.68
N GLU A 212 2.59 19.72 6.28
CA GLU A 212 2.99 19.27 7.62
C GLU A 212 1.98 19.58 8.72
N GLY A 213 1.35 20.74 8.68
CA GLY A 213 0.42 21.12 9.75
C GLY A 213 -0.05 22.57 9.72
N LEU A 214 -0.45 23.04 10.90
CA LEU A 214 -1.07 24.34 11.09
C LEU A 214 -0.21 25.27 11.95
N ARG A 215 0.02 26.48 11.45
CA ARG A 215 0.54 27.60 12.24
C ARG A 215 -0.54 28.66 12.38
N SER A 216 -0.89 29.00 13.61
CA SER A 216 -2.01 29.92 13.91
C SER A 216 -3.32 29.51 13.20
N CYS A 217 -3.57 28.20 13.11
CA CYS A 217 -4.74 27.60 12.47
C CYS A 217 -4.86 27.84 10.96
N VAL A 218 -3.74 28.13 10.31
CA VAL A 218 -3.61 28.21 8.86
C VAL A 218 -2.58 27.17 8.42
N ASN A 219 -2.82 26.53 7.27
CA ASN A 219 -1.85 25.64 6.65
C ASN A 219 -0.48 26.34 6.56
N ASP A 220 0.55 25.69 7.09
CA ASP A 220 1.89 26.23 7.13
C ASP A 220 2.65 26.13 5.79
N ASN A 221 2.04 25.47 4.80
CA ASN A 221 2.58 25.18 3.47
C ASN A 221 3.97 24.53 3.51
N ARG A 222 4.29 23.81 4.58
CA ARG A 222 5.57 23.09 4.70
C ARG A 222 5.58 21.82 3.88
N THR A 223 6.72 21.14 3.89
CA THR A 223 6.98 19.92 3.15
C THR A 223 5.81 18.93 3.20
N THR A 224 5.46 18.41 2.04
CA THR A 224 4.45 17.35 1.87
C THR A 224 5.17 16.00 1.94
N TRP A 225 5.30 15.46 3.15
CA TRP A 225 5.96 14.16 3.36
C TRP A 225 5.10 13.00 2.89
N THR A 226 5.71 11.94 2.37
CA THR A 226 4.97 10.82 1.78
C THR A 226 4.05 10.12 2.80
N HIS A 227 4.47 10.00 4.07
CA HIS A 227 3.68 9.32 5.10
C HIS A 227 2.34 10.02 5.38
N ASN A 228 2.31 11.37 5.38
CA ASN A 228 1.06 12.14 5.49
C ASN A 228 0.11 11.82 4.31
N GLN A 229 0.67 11.58 3.12
CA GLN A 229 -0.14 11.23 1.95
C GLN A 229 -0.66 9.79 2.02
N GLY A 230 -0.06 8.95 2.87
CA GLY A 230 -0.36 7.54 2.99
C GLY A 230 -1.39 7.25 4.07
N VAL A 231 -1.10 7.60 5.32
CA VAL A 231 -1.91 7.21 6.49
C VAL A 231 -3.37 7.64 6.32
N ILE A 232 -3.59 8.85 5.81
CA ILE A 232 -4.94 9.37 5.52
C ILE A 232 -5.74 8.46 4.57
N LEU A 233 -5.10 7.82 3.58
CA LEU A 233 -5.79 6.97 2.58
C LEU A 233 -6.50 5.81 3.26
N SER A 234 -5.84 5.20 4.25
CA SER A 234 -6.42 4.09 5.00
C SER A 234 -7.55 4.54 5.91
N GLY A 235 -7.41 5.71 6.55
CA GLY A 235 -8.47 6.29 7.37
C GLY A 235 -9.73 6.55 6.53
N LEU A 236 -9.56 7.17 5.36
CA LEU A 236 -10.63 7.47 4.42
C LEU A 236 -11.28 6.22 3.84
N ALA A 237 -10.49 5.21 3.46
CA ALA A 237 -11.01 3.95 2.92
C ALA A 237 -11.88 3.20 3.94
N LEU A 238 -11.43 3.13 5.21
CA LEU A 238 -12.23 2.52 6.27
C LEU A 238 -13.48 3.34 6.59
N LEU A 239 -13.36 4.67 6.64
CA LEU A 239 -14.50 5.54 6.91
C LEU A 239 -15.53 5.47 5.76
N TYR A 240 -15.08 5.35 4.51
CA TYR A 240 -15.94 5.05 3.37
C TYR A 240 -16.67 3.73 3.56
N SER A 241 -15.95 2.68 3.94
CA SER A 241 -16.56 1.37 4.17
C SER A 241 -17.65 1.39 5.25
N ALA A 242 -17.51 2.25 6.27
CA ALA A 242 -18.47 2.38 7.35
C ALA A 242 -19.65 3.31 7.05
N THR A 243 -19.45 4.32 6.18
CA THR A 243 -20.44 5.38 5.95
C THR A 243 -21.08 5.37 4.55
N HIS A 244 -20.45 4.65 3.61
CA HIS A 244 -20.78 4.65 2.19
C HIS A 244 -20.73 6.03 1.51
N ASN A 245 -20.05 7.02 2.10
CA ASN A 245 -19.85 8.33 1.48
C ASN A 245 -18.73 8.27 0.43
N SER A 246 -19.10 8.21 -0.86
CA SER A 246 -18.16 8.09 -1.98
C SER A 246 -17.13 9.22 -2.06
N THR A 247 -17.46 10.41 -1.55
CA THR A 247 -16.54 11.57 -1.50
C THR A 247 -15.22 11.23 -0.81
N LEU A 248 -15.25 10.33 0.18
CA LEU A 248 -14.05 9.89 0.92
C LEU A 248 -13.07 9.14 0.01
N ILE A 249 -13.57 8.27 -0.87
CA ILE A 249 -12.73 7.56 -1.85
C ILE A 249 -12.25 8.51 -2.94
N ASP A 250 -13.11 9.42 -3.42
CA ASP A 250 -12.70 10.41 -4.42
C ASP A 250 -11.54 11.28 -3.90
N ILE A 251 -11.58 11.68 -2.62
CA ILE A 251 -10.49 12.44 -1.98
C ILE A 251 -9.24 11.57 -1.82
N ALA A 252 -9.38 10.33 -1.35
CA ALA A 252 -8.26 9.41 -1.21
C ALA A 252 -7.55 9.15 -2.56
N GLN A 253 -8.31 8.98 -3.64
CA GLN A 253 -7.75 8.82 -4.98
C GLN A 253 -6.98 10.06 -5.44
N LYS A 254 -7.53 11.26 -5.21
CA LYS A 254 -6.84 12.51 -5.58
C LYS A 254 -5.54 12.70 -4.80
N ILE A 255 -5.50 12.36 -3.51
CA ILE A 255 -4.29 12.43 -2.69
C ILE A 255 -3.24 11.42 -3.19
N ALA A 256 -3.63 10.16 -3.41
CA ALA A 256 -2.73 9.13 -3.91
C ALA A 256 -2.17 9.50 -5.31
N ASP A 257 -3.03 10.02 -6.19
CA ASP A 257 -2.64 10.51 -7.51
C ASP A 257 -1.67 11.69 -7.45
N ALA A 258 -1.91 12.64 -6.55
CA ALA A 258 -1.02 13.77 -6.32
C ALA A 258 0.35 13.30 -5.79
N ALA A 259 0.36 12.41 -4.81
CA ALA A 259 1.60 11.84 -4.27
C ALA A 259 2.42 11.12 -5.34
N ILE A 260 1.80 10.26 -6.15
CA ILE A 260 2.48 9.55 -7.26
C ILE A 260 3.02 10.53 -8.29
N ARG A 261 2.31 11.62 -8.57
CA ARG A 261 2.73 12.62 -9.56
C ARG A 261 3.86 13.52 -9.07
N HIS A 262 3.79 13.98 -7.83
CA HIS A 262 4.66 15.05 -7.31
C HIS A 262 5.82 14.53 -6.45
N LEU A 263 5.69 13.35 -5.83
CA LEU A 263 6.66 12.79 -4.89
C LEU A 263 7.46 11.64 -5.50
N THR A 264 7.66 11.67 -6.81
CA THR A 264 8.48 10.70 -7.54
C THR A 264 9.64 11.37 -8.27
N TYR A 265 10.69 10.59 -8.55
CA TYR A 265 11.68 10.93 -9.57
C TYR A 265 11.04 10.84 -10.98
N PRO A 266 11.64 11.45 -12.02
CA PRO A 266 11.08 11.42 -13.38
C PRO A 266 10.84 10.01 -13.96
N ASN A 267 11.51 8.98 -13.42
CA ASN A 267 11.31 7.58 -13.78
C ASN A 267 10.18 6.86 -13.01
N GLY A 268 9.47 7.56 -12.11
CA GLY A 268 8.33 7.04 -11.36
C GLY A 268 8.66 6.40 -10.01
N ILE A 269 9.92 6.44 -9.56
CA ILE A 269 10.32 5.92 -8.25
C ILE A 269 9.99 6.92 -7.14
N LEU A 270 9.38 6.45 -6.06
CA LEU A 270 8.99 7.26 -4.90
C LEU A 270 10.24 7.83 -4.20
N LYS A 271 10.16 9.12 -3.84
CA LYS A 271 11.26 9.84 -3.18
C LYS A 271 10.76 10.65 -1.98
N GLU A 272 11.61 10.82 -0.99
CA GLU A 272 11.42 11.85 0.02
C GLU A 272 12.00 13.19 -0.44
N ALA A 273 11.39 14.28 0.02
CA ALA A 273 11.86 15.63 -0.26
C ALA A 273 13.29 15.90 0.26
N CYS A 274 13.74 15.16 1.27
CA CYS A 274 15.06 15.29 1.87
C CYS A 274 16.15 14.48 1.18
N GLU A 275 15.82 13.60 0.20
CA GLU A 275 16.84 12.76 -0.43
C GLU A 275 17.91 13.60 -1.15
N PRO A 276 19.22 13.27 -1.01
CA PRO A 276 19.76 12.07 -0.35
C PRO A 276 20.13 12.23 1.14
N LYS A 277 19.76 13.34 1.78
CA LYS A 277 20.23 13.74 3.13
C LYS A 277 19.16 13.57 4.21
N CYS A 278 18.33 12.55 4.09
CA CYS A 278 17.28 12.26 5.05
C CYS A 278 17.84 11.78 6.40
N ASP A 279 17.28 12.33 7.48
CA ASP A 279 17.54 11.84 8.83
C ASP A 279 16.78 10.52 9.11
N THR A 280 16.90 10.03 10.35
CA THR A 280 16.30 8.76 10.78
C THR A 280 14.77 8.73 10.66
N ASN A 281 14.05 9.83 10.90
CA ASN A 281 12.58 9.85 10.79
C ASN A 281 12.14 9.57 9.36
N HIS A 282 12.69 10.35 8.42
CA HIS A 282 12.23 10.37 7.04
C HIS A 282 12.49 9.05 6.29
N ARG A 283 13.45 8.24 6.76
CA ARG A 283 13.82 6.95 6.15
C ARG A 283 12.68 5.93 6.10
N SER A 284 11.69 6.03 6.99
CA SER A 284 10.52 5.13 7.01
C SER A 284 9.34 5.61 6.16
N PHE A 285 9.30 6.89 5.79
CA PHE A 285 8.06 7.53 5.32
C PHE A 285 7.53 6.95 4.01
N LYS A 286 8.40 6.68 3.03
CA LYS A 286 8.01 6.07 1.74
C LYS A 286 7.37 4.71 1.90
N GLY A 287 7.88 3.89 2.82
CA GLY A 287 7.33 2.58 3.13
C GLY A 287 5.93 2.70 3.70
N ILE A 288 5.75 3.59 4.68
CA ILE A 288 4.45 3.91 5.26
C ILE A 288 3.46 4.31 4.14
N PHE A 289 3.86 5.18 3.21
CA PHE A 289 3.02 5.50 2.04
C PHE A 289 2.65 4.25 1.23
N ALA A 290 3.62 3.41 0.87
CA ALA A 290 3.38 2.20 0.09
C ALA A 290 2.42 1.21 0.79
N ARG A 291 2.60 1.00 2.11
CA ARG A 291 1.70 0.21 2.96
C ARG A 291 0.27 0.71 2.86
N HIS A 292 0.06 2.01 3.07
CA HIS A 292 -1.28 2.58 3.12
C HIS A 292 -1.93 2.73 1.74
N LEU A 293 -1.15 2.89 0.67
CA LEU A 293 -1.62 2.75 -0.70
C LEU A 293 -2.15 1.32 -0.95
N GLY A 294 -1.43 0.31 -0.45
CA GLY A 294 -1.86 -1.08 -0.48
C GLY A 294 -3.19 -1.33 0.24
N TYR A 295 -3.43 -0.65 1.36
CA TYR A 295 -4.71 -0.73 2.07
C TYR A 295 -5.87 -0.02 1.38
N LEU A 296 -5.59 1.01 0.56
CA LEU A 296 -6.62 1.70 -0.22
C LEU A 296 -7.16 0.81 -1.35
N ILE A 297 -6.28 0.08 -2.04
CA ILE A 297 -6.61 -0.68 -3.28
C ILE A 297 -7.87 -1.56 -3.15
N PRO A 298 -8.06 -2.37 -2.08
CA PRO A 298 -9.24 -3.22 -1.92
C PRO A 298 -10.59 -2.47 -1.84
N TYR A 299 -10.58 -1.16 -1.60
CA TYR A 299 -11.79 -0.33 -1.51
C TYR A 299 -12.12 0.40 -2.82
N LEU A 300 -11.24 0.31 -3.83
CA LEU A 300 -11.45 0.91 -5.13
C LEU A 300 -12.33 0.00 -5.99
N THR A 301 -13.18 0.62 -6.81
CA THR A 301 -14.06 -0.10 -7.75
C THR A 301 -13.67 0.12 -9.20
N ASP A 302 -12.87 1.15 -9.50
CA ASP A 302 -12.43 1.44 -10.85
C ASP A 302 -11.12 0.72 -11.19
N ALA A 303 -11.11 0.05 -12.34
CA ALA A 303 -9.95 -0.74 -12.78
C ALA A 303 -8.70 0.13 -13.03
N ALA A 304 -8.88 1.40 -13.41
CA ALA A 304 -7.78 2.29 -13.76
C ALA A 304 -6.88 2.63 -12.56
N HIS A 305 -7.45 3.04 -11.42
CA HIS A 305 -6.68 3.31 -10.22
C HIS A 305 -6.13 2.03 -9.59
N ILE A 306 -6.90 0.93 -9.59
CA ILE A 306 -6.40 -0.38 -9.12
C ILE A 306 -5.13 -0.76 -9.90
N GLN A 307 -5.17 -0.68 -11.23
CA GLN A 307 -4.03 -0.99 -12.08
C GLN A 307 -2.88 -0.01 -11.83
N LYS A 308 -3.15 1.30 -11.82
CA LYS A 308 -2.15 2.35 -11.60
C LYS A 308 -1.38 2.15 -10.29
N TYR A 309 -2.09 1.96 -9.19
CA TYR A 309 -1.48 1.82 -7.86
C TYR A 309 -0.74 0.49 -7.72
N THR A 310 -1.29 -0.60 -8.29
CA THR A 310 -0.61 -1.89 -8.29
C THR A 310 0.70 -1.85 -9.10
N LEU A 311 0.68 -1.21 -10.29
CA LEU A 311 1.88 -1.03 -11.10
C LEU A 311 2.90 -0.13 -10.41
N PHE A 312 2.45 0.91 -9.72
CA PHE A 312 3.32 1.80 -8.93
C PHE A 312 4.06 1.04 -7.81
N LEU A 313 3.33 0.23 -7.04
CA LEU A 313 3.90 -0.63 -5.99
C LEU A 313 4.90 -1.64 -6.57
N ARG A 314 4.55 -2.27 -7.70
CA ARG A 314 5.43 -3.22 -8.40
C ARG A 314 6.71 -2.54 -8.87
N LEU A 315 6.60 -1.41 -9.58
CA LEU A 315 7.75 -0.66 -10.08
C LEU A 315 8.74 -0.33 -8.97
N ASN A 316 8.25 0.23 -7.87
CA ASN A 316 9.08 0.56 -6.71
C ASN A 316 9.68 -0.69 -6.08
N SER A 317 8.94 -1.80 -5.98
CA SER A 317 9.46 -3.05 -5.40
C SER A 317 10.64 -3.60 -6.19
N VAL A 318 10.53 -3.62 -7.53
CA VAL A 318 11.64 -4.07 -8.39
C VAL A 318 12.85 -3.17 -8.22
N SER A 319 12.63 -1.86 -8.22
CA SER A 319 13.70 -0.89 -8.07
C SER A 319 14.42 -1.06 -6.72
N SER A 320 13.67 -1.17 -5.62
CA SER A 320 14.23 -1.38 -4.29
C SER A 320 14.99 -2.69 -4.16
N TRP A 321 14.48 -3.78 -4.73
CA TRP A 321 15.16 -5.08 -4.71
C TRP A 321 16.49 -5.07 -5.49
N THR A 322 16.49 -4.43 -6.67
CA THR A 322 17.65 -4.43 -7.58
C THR A 322 18.69 -3.36 -7.25
N THR A 323 18.27 -2.27 -6.61
CA THR A 323 19.10 -1.07 -6.43
C THR A 323 19.39 -0.74 -4.98
N SER A 324 18.39 -0.79 -4.10
CA SER A 324 18.59 -0.38 -2.70
C SER A 324 19.23 -1.46 -1.85
N ARG A 325 19.13 -2.72 -2.30
CA ARG A 325 19.59 -3.91 -1.57
C ARG A 325 21.11 -4.04 -1.70
N CYS A 326 21.82 -4.00 -0.58
CA CYS A 326 23.24 -4.35 -0.57
C CYS A 326 23.40 -5.87 -0.69
N GLU A 327 24.16 -6.34 -1.69
CA GLU A 327 24.32 -7.77 -1.93
C GLU A 327 25.07 -8.49 -0.80
N MET A 328 25.90 -7.77 -0.03
CA MET A 328 26.72 -8.35 1.04
C MET A 328 25.92 -8.76 2.27
N ASP A 329 24.98 -7.91 2.72
CA ASP A 329 24.21 -8.12 3.96
C ASP A 329 22.71 -8.35 3.70
N GLY A 330 22.24 -8.00 2.50
CA GLY A 330 20.84 -8.08 2.10
C GLY A 330 19.94 -7.01 2.71
N LEU A 331 20.52 -5.97 3.30
CA LEU A 331 19.81 -4.83 3.89
C LEU A 331 19.62 -3.72 2.86
N PHE A 332 18.68 -2.83 3.13
CA PHE A 332 18.26 -1.80 2.18
C PHE A 332 18.64 -0.41 2.64
N ASN A 333 19.04 0.44 1.71
CA ASN A 333 19.19 1.88 1.95
C ASN A 333 17.89 2.64 1.59
N ILE A 334 17.88 3.97 1.76
CA ILE A 334 16.73 4.83 1.44
C ILE A 334 16.54 5.04 -0.09
N PHE A 335 17.56 4.82 -0.89
CA PHE A 335 17.61 5.13 -2.32
C PHE A 335 16.99 4.01 -3.14
N TRP A 336 15.69 4.15 -3.42
CA TRP A 336 14.95 3.25 -4.31
C TRP A 336 15.32 3.46 -5.78
N ASP A 337 15.98 4.57 -6.12
CA ASP A 337 16.35 4.97 -7.47
C ASP A 337 17.80 4.62 -7.81
N SER A 338 18.05 4.08 -9.01
CA SER A 338 19.36 3.59 -9.46
C SER A 338 20.38 4.65 -9.86
N GLN A 339 20.00 5.93 -9.83
CA GLN A 339 20.91 7.05 -10.09
C GLN A 339 21.64 7.54 -8.84
N LEU A 340 21.44 6.89 -7.70
CA LEU A 340 22.00 7.24 -6.41
C LEU A 340 23.15 6.29 -6.03
N PRO A 341 23.94 6.60 -4.97
CA PRO A 341 25.17 5.88 -4.64
C PRO A 341 24.99 4.35 -4.52
N ASP A 342 26.09 3.61 -4.67
CA ASP A 342 26.11 2.14 -4.55
C ASP A 342 25.32 1.68 -3.31
N ALA A 343 24.53 0.63 -3.49
CA ALA A 343 23.64 0.07 -2.50
C ALA A 343 24.33 -0.14 -1.14
N CYS A 344 25.57 -0.61 -1.19
CA CYS A 344 26.38 -0.95 -0.03
C CYS A 344 27.13 0.24 0.61
N ASP A 345 27.24 1.38 -0.07
CA ASP A 345 27.92 2.59 0.43
C ASP A 345 26.97 3.55 1.15
N ALA A 346 25.66 3.45 0.88
CA ALA A 346 24.65 4.27 1.53
C ALA A 346 24.29 3.76 2.94
N PRO A 347 23.87 4.66 3.86
CA PRO A 347 23.38 4.26 5.19
C PRO A 347 22.22 3.26 5.10
N ARG A 348 22.35 2.16 5.84
CA ARG A 348 21.33 1.11 6.01
C ARG A 348 21.02 0.99 7.50
N ASP A 349 19.75 1.01 7.85
CA ASP A 349 19.27 0.87 9.22
C ASP A 349 17.94 0.11 9.24
N THR A 350 17.31 0.04 10.42
CA THR A 350 15.99 -0.59 10.57
C THR A 350 14.93 0.17 9.81
N ALA A 351 14.95 1.51 9.84
CA ALA A 351 13.96 2.35 9.19
C ALA A 351 13.92 2.13 7.67
N THR A 352 15.08 2.07 7.01
CA THR A 352 15.16 1.82 5.56
C THR A 352 14.75 0.39 5.18
N THR A 353 15.17 -0.60 5.98
CA THR A 353 14.84 -2.02 5.75
C THR A 353 13.34 -2.27 5.97
N SER A 354 12.77 -1.73 7.05
CA SER A 354 11.34 -1.75 7.36
C SER A 354 10.53 -1.05 6.26
N SER A 355 11.01 0.10 5.78
CA SER A 355 10.37 0.84 4.70
C SER A 355 10.25 0.03 3.41
N VAL A 356 11.25 -0.78 3.06
CA VAL A 356 11.17 -1.66 1.88
C VAL A 356 10.26 -2.86 2.12
N LEU A 357 10.23 -3.40 3.34
CA LEU A 357 9.29 -4.46 3.69
C LEU A 357 7.82 -4.00 3.59
N ASP A 358 7.53 -2.78 4.05
CA ASP A 358 6.22 -2.12 3.90
C ASP A 358 5.79 -1.96 2.43
N LEU A 359 6.74 -1.96 1.49
CA LEU A 359 6.49 -1.93 0.05
C LEU A 359 6.28 -3.32 -0.56
N PHE A 360 7.06 -4.33 -0.14
CA PHE A 360 6.94 -5.69 -0.66
C PHE A 360 5.62 -6.36 -0.26
N ILE A 361 5.17 -6.18 0.98
CA ILE A 361 3.93 -6.81 1.48
C ILE A 361 2.71 -6.45 0.62
N PRO A 362 2.36 -5.16 0.39
CA PRO A 362 1.20 -4.83 -0.44
C PRO A 362 1.40 -5.26 -1.89
N THR A 363 2.62 -5.21 -2.43
CA THR A 363 2.92 -5.68 -3.79
C THR A 363 2.65 -7.17 -3.98
N ALA A 364 3.04 -8.00 -3.00
CA ALA A 364 2.74 -9.42 -2.99
C ALA A 364 1.22 -9.67 -2.91
N LYS A 365 0.52 -8.97 -2.02
CA LYS A 365 -0.95 -9.08 -1.87
C LYS A 365 -1.71 -8.70 -3.14
N THR A 366 -1.38 -7.57 -3.78
CA THR A 366 -2.04 -7.15 -5.01
C THR A 366 -1.75 -8.10 -6.18
N SER A 367 -0.56 -8.69 -6.20
CA SER A 367 -0.19 -9.71 -7.21
C SER A 367 -0.95 -11.04 -7.01
N GLN A 368 -1.27 -11.43 -5.75
CA GLN A 368 -2.16 -12.57 -5.47
C GLN A 368 -3.59 -12.32 -5.98
N THR A 369 -4.13 -11.11 -5.74
CA THR A 369 -5.48 -10.74 -6.20
C THR A 369 -5.58 -10.77 -7.72
N ILE A 370 -4.58 -10.23 -8.43
CA ILE A 370 -4.52 -10.32 -9.89
C ILE A 370 -4.54 -11.79 -10.30
N LYS A 371 -3.60 -12.62 -9.84
CA LYS A 371 -3.53 -14.05 -10.22
C LYS A 371 -4.83 -14.81 -9.95
N LYS A 372 -5.50 -14.56 -8.81
CA LYS A 372 -6.81 -15.16 -8.50
C LYS A 372 -7.90 -14.74 -9.48
N GLN A 373 -7.91 -13.47 -9.89
CA GLN A 373 -8.81 -12.96 -10.93
C GLN A 373 -8.46 -13.54 -12.32
N GLN A 374 -7.17 -13.71 -12.63
CA GLN A 374 -6.70 -14.34 -13.88
C GLN A 374 -7.16 -15.79 -13.96
N ASN A 375 -6.94 -16.59 -12.91
CA ASN A 375 -7.34 -18.00 -12.85
C ASN A 375 -8.86 -18.17 -12.96
N GLY A 376 -9.65 -17.36 -12.25
CA GLY A 376 -11.12 -17.45 -12.33
C GLY A 376 -11.69 -17.12 -13.72
N CYS A 377 -11.03 -16.23 -14.47
CA CYS A 377 -11.42 -15.92 -15.85
C CYS A 377 -10.96 -17.00 -16.84
N GLU A 378 -9.78 -17.61 -16.63
CA GLU A 378 -9.28 -18.75 -17.41
C GLU A 378 -10.15 -20.00 -17.20
N ASP A 379 -10.51 -20.33 -15.96
CA ASP A 379 -11.38 -21.47 -15.62
C ASP A 379 -12.76 -21.34 -16.29
N LEU A 380 -13.34 -20.14 -16.28
CA LEU A 380 -14.61 -19.86 -16.97
C LEU A 380 -14.48 -20.01 -18.49
N CYS A 381 -13.38 -19.55 -19.08
CA CYS A 381 -13.10 -19.69 -20.50
C CYS A 381 -12.98 -21.17 -20.89
N ARG A 382 -12.29 -21.97 -20.07
CA ARG A 382 -12.12 -23.41 -20.25
C ARG A 382 -13.44 -24.15 -20.12
N GLN A 383 -14.21 -23.90 -19.07
CA GLN A 383 -15.53 -24.51 -18.87
C GLN A 383 -16.47 -24.21 -20.06
N THR A 384 -16.47 -22.97 -20.56
CA THR A 384 -17.29 -22.58 -21.71
C THR A 384 -16.87 -23.33 -22.98
N ALA A 385 -15.56 -23.55 -23.19
CA ALA A 385 -15.08 -24.34 -24.32
C ALA A 385 -15.42 -25.83 -24.19
N ASP A 386 -15.34 -26.40 -22.98
CA ASP A 386 -15.65 -27.82 -22.72
C ASP A 386 -17.16 -28.13 -22.86
N GLU A 387 -18.04 -27.16 -22.57
CA GLU A 387 -19.49 -27.29 -22.74
C GLU A 387 -19.93 -27.22 -24.22
N ASP A 388 -19.10 -26.66 -25.12
CA ASP A 388 -19.38 -26.58 -26.55
C ASP A 388 -18.83 -27.80 -27.32
N LYS A 389 -19.74 -28.69 -27.71
CA LYS A 389 -19.42 -29.91 -28.48
C LYS A 389 -18.79 -29.66 -29.86
N GLY A 390 -18.76 -28.41 -30.34
CA GLY A 390 -18.14 -27.99 -31.59
C GLY A 390 -16.83 -27.20 -31.42
N ALA A 391 -16.31 -27.01 -30.21
CA ALA A 391 -15.07 -26.29 -29.97
C ALA A 391 -13.84 -27.09 -30.45
N VAL A 392 -12.93 -26.41 -31.15
CA VAL A 392 -11.68 -27.00 -31.69
C VAL A 392 -10.42 -26.43 -31.06
N ALA A 393 -10.49 -25.20 -30.54
CA ALA A 393 -9.41 -24.58 -29.78
C ALA A 393 -9.96 -23.41 -28.96
N TYR A 394 -9.28 -23.04 -27.89
CA TYR A 394 -9.48 -21.76 -27.23
C TYR A 394 -8.14 -21.09 -26.98
N ASP A 395 -8.17 -19.77 -26.86
CA ASP A 395 -7.05 -18.93 -26.47
C ASP A 395 -7.55 -17.91 -25.45
N TYR A 396 -6.72 -17.60 -24.46
CA TYR A 396 -7.06 -16.71 -23.37
C TYR A 396 -5.95 -15.68 -23.20
N GLN A 397 -6.32 -14.41 -23.23
CA GLN A 397 -5.42 -13.29 -23.07
C GLN A 397 -5.99 -12.29 -22.07
N ILE A 398 -5.16 -11.78 -21.18
CA ILE A 398 -5.53 -10.71 -20.27
C ILE A 398 -4.93 -9.42 -20.80
N SER A 399 -5.78 -8.43 -21.05
CA SER A 399 -5.31 -7.10 -21.41
C SER A 399 -4.63 -6.43 -20.22
N CYS A 400 -3.73 -5.50 -20.50
CA CYS A 400 -3.08 -4.70 -19.46
C CYS A 400 -4.10 -4.01 -18.54
N THR A 401 -5.26 -3.63 -19.06
CA THR A 401 -6.40 -3.00 -18.36
C THR A 401 -7.20 -3.94 -17.42
N GLY A 402 -6.79 -5.20 -17.26
CA GLY A 402 -7.45 -6.17 -16.38
C GLY A 402 -8.68 -6.86 -16.98
N TYR A 403 -9.09 -6.49 -18.20
CA TYR A 403 -10.11 -7.23 -18.94
C TYR A 403 -9.53 -8.56 -19.46
N GLY A 404 -10.21 -9.66 -19.16
CA GLY A 404 -9.96 -10.96 -19.76
C GLY A 404 -10.63 -11.06 -21.14
N PHE A 405 -9.85 -11.42 -22.15
CA PHE A 405 -10.30 -11.76 -23.49
C PHE A 405 -10.19 -13.27 -23.66
N CYS A 406 -11.35 -13.92 -23.83
CA CYS A 406 -11.42 -15.34 -24.17
C CYS A 406 -11.82 -15.46 -25.63
N ARG A 407 -11.04 -16.18 -26.43
CA ARG A 407 -11.38 -16.52 -27.81
C ARG A 407 -11.60 -18.03 -27.92
N ILE A 408 -12.83 -18.44 -28.17
CA ILE A 408 -13.15 -19.84 -28.47
C ILE A 408 -13.29 -19.97 -29.99
N ARG A 409 -12.62 -20.96 -30.58
CA ARG A 409 -12.76 -21.31 -32.00
C ARG A 409 -13.65 -22.54 -32.09
N THR A 410 -14.75 -22.42 -32.84
CA THR A 410 -15.75 -23.48 -32.98
C THR A 410 -15.93 -23.84 -34.46
N LEU A 411 -16.49 -25.03 -34.71
CA LEU A 411 -16.82 -25.54 -36.05
C LEU A 411 -18.22 -25.13 -36.53
N SER A 412 -18.93 -24.22 -35.85
CA SER A 412 -20.38 -24.06 -36.02
C SER A 412 -20.81 -22.75 -36.69
N SER A 413 -21.90 -22.83 -37.47
CA SER A 413 -22.55 -21.75 -38.23
C SER A 413 -23.32 -20.75 -37.34
N GLU A 414 -23.70 -19.58 -37.90
CA GLU A 414 -24.54 -18.52 -37.29
C GLU A 414 -25.77 -19.06 -36.53
N SER A 415 -26.38 -20.15 -37.02
CA SER A 415 -27.54 -20.82 -36.41
C SER A 415 -27.27 -21.62 -35.13
N HIS A 416 -26.01 -21.73 -34.69
CA HIS A 416 -25.59 -22.53 -33.53
C HIS A 416 -24.76 -21.70 -32.54
N THR A 417 -25.21 -20.46 -32.27
CA THR A 417 -24.61 -19.60 -31.24
C THR A 417 -24.78 -20.23 -29.86
N PRO A 418 -23.71 -20.39 -29.05
CA PRO A 418 -23.80 -20.98 -27.72
C PRO A 418 -24.78 -20.21 -26.80
N PRO A 419 -25.53 -20.89 -25.91
CA PRO A 419 -26.44 -20.24 -24.98
C PRO A 419 -25.76 -19.11 -24.18
N GLY A 420 -26.31 -17.90 -24.24
CA GLY A 420 -25.78 -16.71 -23.56
C GLY A 420 -24.84 -15.83 -24.39
N PHE A 421 -24.60 -16.14 -25.67
CA PHE A 421 -23.83 -15.32 -26.61
C PHE A 421 -24.75 -14.62 -27.64
N GLU A 422 -24.38 -13.42 -28.07
CA GLU A 422 -25.03 -12.63 -29.13
C GLU A 422 -24.17 -12.64 -30.39
N TYR A 423 -24.74 -12.98 -31.55
CA TYR A 423 -24.01 -13.03 -32.82
C TYR A 423 -24.01 -11.68 -33.53
N GLN A 424 -22.81 -11.16 -33.86
CA GLN A 424 -22.64 -9.94 -34.66
C GLN A 424 -21.28 -9.91 -35.38
N ASP A 425 -21.29 -9.58 -36.67
CA ASP A 425 -20.09 -9.45 -37.54
C ASP A 425 -19.22 -10.73 -37.59
N ASP A 426 -19.84 -11.88 -37.85
CA ASP A 426 -19.18 -13.21 -37.88
C ASP A 426 -18.51 -13.63 -36.56
N VAL A 427 -18.95 -13.01 -35.45
CA VAL A 427 -18.44 -13.26 -34.11
C VAL A 427 -19.59 -13.36 -33.11
N ALA A 428 -19.67 -14.46 -32.37
CA ALA A 428 -20.57 -14.57 -31.21
C ALA A 428 -19.88 -13.97 -29.97
N ARG A 429 -20.58 -13.10 -29.23
CA ARG A 429 -20.04 -12.30 -28.12
C ARG A 429 -20.85 -12.53 -26.86
N ARG A 430 -20.18 -12.76 -25.72
CA ARG A 430 -20.84 -12.73 -24.40
C ARG A 430 -20.08 -11.81 -23.48
N VAL A 431 -20.82 -10.95 -22.80
CA VAL A 431 -20.32 -10.10 -21.74
C VAL A 431 -20.83 -10.67 -20.42
N THR A 432 -19.93 -11.15 -19.57
CA THR A 432 -20.31 -11.66 -18.26
C THR A 432 -20.16 -10.56 -17.22
N THR A 433 -21.27 -10.12 -16.64
CA THR A 433 -21.28 -9.22 -15.47
C THR A 433 -21.32 -10.04 -14.19
N THR A 434 -20.29 -9.91 -13.37
CA THR A 434 -20.32 -10.31 -11.96
C THR A 434 -20.06 -9.07 -11.11
N ASN A 435 -20.92 -8.83 -10.12
CA ASN A 435 -20.84 -7.69 -9.19
C ASN A 435 -20.77 -6.29 -9.85
N LYS A 436 -21.53 -6.05 -10.94
CA LYS A 436 -21.62 -4.77 -11.67
C LYS A 436 -20.31 -4.26 -12.31
N VAL A 437 -19.27 -5.09 -12.38
CA VAL A 437 -18.06 -4.82 -13.16
C VAL A 437 -18.08 -5.71 -14.41
N THR A 438 -17.79 -5.14 -15.57
CA THR A 438 -17.65 -5.87 -16.84
C THR A 438 -16.32 -6.64 -16.81
N ILE A 439 -16.33 -7.92 -16.44
CA ILE A 439 -15.08 -8.64 -16.13
C ILE A 439 -14.45 -9.27 -17.38
N ALA A 440 -15.25 -9.67 -18.38
CA ALA A 440 -14.72 -10.35 -19.56
C ALA A 440 -15.59 -10.14 -20.79
N SER A 441 -14.93 -10.08 -21.94
CA SER A 441 -15.58 -10.23 -23.25
C SER A 441 -15.10 -11.54 -23.85
N CYS A 442 -16.01 -12.50 -23.98
CA CYS A 442 -15.76 -13.76 -24.68
C CYS A 442 -16.20 -13.59 -26.13
N TYR A 443 -15.33 -13.97 -27.07
CA TYR A 443 -15.59 -13.90 -28.50
C TYR A 443 -15.43 -15.30 -29.10
N VAL A 444 -16.39 -15.71 -29.92
CA VAL A 444 -16.31 -16.92 -30.73
C VAL A 444 -16.13 -16.48 -32.17
N LYS A 445 -15.00 -16.86 -32.80
CA LYS A 445 -14.80 -16.62 -34.23
C LYS A 445 -15.09 -17.91 -34.99
N ILE A 446 -16.08 -17.86 -35.88
CA ILE A 446 -16.42 -18.96 -36.78
C ILE A 446 -15.31 -19.06 -37.84
N ILE A 447 -14.79 -20.28 -38.08
CA ILE A 447 -13.75 -20.56 -39.11
C ILE A 447 -14.42 -20.99 -40.40
#